data_AF-A0A435ZGT5-F1
#
_entry.id   AF-A0A435ZGT5-F1
#
_cell.length_a   1.000
_cell.length_b   1.000
_cell.length_c   1.000
_cell.angle_alpha   90.00
_cell.angle_beta   90.00
_cell.angle_gamma   90.00
#
_symmetry.space_group_name_H-M   'P 1'
#
loop_
_entity.id
_entity.type
_entity.pdbx_description
1 polymer ?
#
loop_
_entity_poly.entity_id
_entity_poly.type
_entity_poly.pdbx_seq_one_letter_code
_entity_poly.pdbx_strand_id
1 'polypeptide(L)'
;MITVNLEHLAGRRVLSQRGKNVGYIEEIRAERDGDDFVVTEFHVGVYAAFERLSASAIGVAVLDLFRLRRRDGLYRIPWDKLDISDPARPRLLCP
;
A
#
# COMPACT_ATOMS: atom_id res chain seq x y z
N MET A 1 -19.92 1.03 -13.75
CA MET A 1 -19.45 1.00 -12.36
C MET A 1 -18.49 -0.15 -12.24
N ILE A 2 -17.24 0.10 -11.85
CA ILE A 2 -16.24 -0.96 -11.64
C ILE A 2 -16.24 -1.33 -10.16
N THR A 3 -16.25 -2.62 -9.88
CA THR A 3 -16.14 -3.15 -8.50
C THR A 3 -14.77 -3.78 -8.37
N VAL A 4 -14.01 -3.35 -7.37
CA VAL A 4 -12.68 -3.89 -7.07
C VAL A 4 -12.72 -4.46 -5.67
N ASN A 5 -12.39 -5.74 -5.53
CA ASN A 5 -12.24 -6.34 -4.22
C ASN A 5 -10.90 -5.91 -3.60
N LEU A 6 -10.93 -5.46 -2.34
CA LEU A 6 -9.77 -4.87 -1.67
C LEU A 6 -8.61 -5.86 -1.52
N GLU A 7 -8.89 -7.16 -1.36
CA GLU A 7 -7.87 -8.20 -1.28
C GLU A 7 -7.04 -8.33 -2.57
N HIS A 8 -7.56 -7.86 -3.71
CA HIS A 8 -6.79 -7.82 -4.94
C HIS A 8 -5.78 -6.67 -4.98
N LEU A 9 -5.93 -5.66 -4.14
CA LEU A 9 -5.06 -4.48 -4.07
C LEU A 9 -3.95 -4.63 -3.02
N ALA A 10 -4.23 -5.29 -1.90
CA ALA A 10 -3.23 -5.53 -0.87
C ALA A 10 -2.00 -6.25 -1.44
N GLY A 11 -0.81 -5.73 -1.14
CA GLY A 11 0.47 -6.21 -1.65
C GLY A 11 0.74 -5.96 -3.12
N ARG A 12 -0.14 -5.24 -3.84
CA ARG A 12 0.12 -4.89 -5.24
C ARG A 12 1.15 -3.79 -5.35
N ARG A 13 2.04 -3.97 -6.32
CA ARG A 13 3.04 -2.98 -6.69
C ARG A 13 2.38 -1.74 -7.28
N VAL A 14 2.70 -0.58 -6.74
CA VAL A 14 2.30 0.72 -7.28
C VAL A 14 3.35 1.22 -8.26
N LEU A 15 2.90 1.57 -9.46
CA LEU A 15 3.75 2.08 -10.53
C LEU A 15 3.63 3.59 -10.66
N SER A 16 4.72 4.28 -10.92
CA SER A 16 4.68 5.68 -11.37
C SER A 16 4.10 5.78 -12.78
N GLN A 17 3.80 7.00 -13.23
CA GLN A 17 3.41 7.25 -14.62
C GLN A 17 4.45 6.73 -15.63
N ARG A 18 5.75 6.80 -15.25
CA ARG A 18 6.89 6.29 -16.03
C ARG A 18 7.14 4.78 -15.88
N GLY A 19 6.27 4.07 -15.16
CA GLY A 19 6.38 2.62 -14.95
C GLY A 19 7.39 2.18 -13.89
N LYS A 20 7.94 3.12 -13.10
CA LYS A 20 8.87 2.79 -11.99
C LYS A 20 8.08 2.22 -10.81
N ASN A 21 8.62 1.21 -10.13
CA ASN A 21 8.09 0.77 -8.85
C ASN A 21 8.26 1.86 -7.79
N VAL A 22 7.16 2.30 -7.18
CA VAL A 22 7.16 3.28 -6.07
C VAL A 22 7.00 2.59 -4.70
N GLY A 23 6.47 1.38 -4.69
CA GLY A 23 6.27 0.56 -3.51
C GLY A 23 5.13 -0.43 -3.73
N TYR A 24 4.55 -0.93 -2.65
CA TYR A 24 3.39 -1.81 -2.69
C TYR A 24 2.35 -1.35 -1.68
N ILE A 25 1.08 -1.57 -1.98
CA ILE A 25 -0.04 -1.22 -1.10
C ILE A 25 0.03 -2.12 0.14
N GLU A 26 0.29 -1.55 1.31
CA GLU A 26 0.40 -2.27 2.58
C GLU A 26 -0.85 -2.07 3.46
N GLU A 27 -1.47 -0.90 3.40
CA GLU A 27 -2.70 -0.58 4.13
C GLU A 27 -3.65 0.26 3.27
N ILE A 28 -4.95 0.01 3.41
CA ILE A 28 -6.02 0.78 2.78
C ILE A 28 -6.84 1.38 3.92
N ARG A 29 -6.83 2.71 4.02
CA ARG A 29 -7.58 3.45 5.04
C ARG A 29 -8.95 3.80 4.48
N ALA A 30 -9.97 3.45 5.25
CA ALA A 30 -11.32 3.89 5.01
C ALA A 30 -11.89 4.56 6.26
N GLU A 31 -12.75 5.54 6.04
CA GLU A 31 -13.49 6.23 7.08
C GLU A 31 -14.97 5.94 6.91
N ARG A 32 -15.71 5.90 8.02
CA ARG A 32 -17.16 5.69 7.98
C ARG A 32 -17.82 6.96 7.46
N ASP A 33 -18.66 6.80 6.45
CA ASP A 33 -19.53 7.84 5.90
C ASP A 33 -20.97 7.31 5.86
N GLY A 34 -21.77 7.72 6.85
CA GLY A 34 -23.11 7.14 7.07
C GLY A 34 -23.04 5.64 7.38
N ASP A 35 -23.67 4.85 6.51
CA ASP A 35 -23.69 3.38 6.59
C ASP A 35 -22.57 2.71 5.79
N ASP A 36 -21.81 3.49 5.03
CA ASP A 36 -20.71 3.02 4.18
C ASP A 36 -19.34 3.29 4.80
N PHE A 37 -18.32 2.65 4.23
CA PHE A 37 -16.91 2.98 4.46
C PHE A 37 -16.30 3.47 3.16
N VAL A 38 -15.75 4.68 3.17
CA VAL A 38 -15.15 5.34 2.01
C VAL A 38 -13.64 5.32 2.16
N VAL A 39 -12.95 4.81 1.15
CA VAL A 39 -11.48 4.80 1.13
C VAL A 39 -10.95 6.23 1.00
N THR A 40 -10.07 6.63 1.90
CA THR A 40 -9.49 7.99 1.94
C THR A 40 -8.03 8.02 1.52
N GLU A 41 -7.24 7.01 1.88
CA GLU A 41 -5.82 6.93 1.55
C GLU A 41 -5.30 5.49 1.40
N PHE A 42 -4.27 5.34 0.57
CA PHE A 42 -3.48 4.13 0.44
C PHE A 42 -2.10 4.35 1.06
N HIS A 43 -1.65 3.41 1.86
CA HIS A 43 -0.30 3.43 2.41
C HIS A 43 0.56 2.48 1.60
N VAL A 44 1.60 3.04 1.00
CA VAL A 44 2.49 2.34 0.09
C VAL A 44 3.88 2.25 0.69
N GLY A 45 4.33 1.03 0.93
CA GLY A 45 5.61 0.72 1.54
C GLY A 45 6.50 -0.12 0.64
N VAL A 46 7.60 -0.62 1.20
CA VAL A 46 8.62 -1.37 0.44
C VAL A 46 8.30 -2.87 0.29
N TYR A 47 7.27 -3.41 0.95
CA TYR A 47 6.77 -4.82 0.92
C TYR A 47 7.77 -5.93 1.25
N ALA A 48 9.07 -5.69 1.10
CA ALA A 48 10.07 -6.73 0.94
C ALA A 48 10.82 -7.13 2.22
N ALA A 49 10.34 -6.79 3.42
CA ALA A 49 11.06 -7.21 4.63
C ALA A 49 10.56 -8.53 5.27
N PHE A 50 9.32 -9.03 5.03
CA PHE A 50 8.75 -10.04 5.95
C PHE A 50 8.14 -11.34 5.44
N GLU A 51 7.78 -11.53 4.18
CA GLU A 51 7.21 -12.82 3.76
C GLU A 51 8.17 -14.01 3.90
N ARG A 52 9.48 -13.76 4.08
CA ARG A 52 10.51 -14.82 4.22
C ARG A 52 11.24 -14.87 5.56
N LEU A 53 10.94 -13.98 6.51
CA LEU A 53 11.56 -13.96 7.84
C LEU A 53 10.64 -14.47 8.96
N SER A 54 9.51 -15.09 8.59
CA SER A 54 8.57 -15.69 9.52
C SER A 54 9.27 -16.71 10.42
N ALA A 55 9.38 -16.37 11.72
CA ALA A 55 9.87 -17.20 12.83
C ALA A 55 11.38 -17.22 13.15
N SER A 56 12.14 -16.15 12.86
CA SER A 56 13.47 -15.97 13.49
C SER A 56 13.53 -14.68 14.32
N ALA A 57 14.32 -14.66 15.38
CA ALA A 57 14.56 -13.46 16.20
C ALA A 57 15.09 -12.27 15.38
N ILE A 58 15.78 -12.55 14.28
CA ILE A 58 16.26 -11.57 13.31
C ILE A 58 15.08 -10.93 12.55
N GLY A 59 14.07 -11.71 12.16
CA GLY A 59 12.85 -11.19 11.55
C GLY A 59 12.08 -10.23 12.46
N VAL A 60 11.99 -10.53 13.76
CA VAL A 60 11.32 -9.65 14.74
C VAL A 60 12.10 -8.34 14.94
N ALA A 61 13.43 -8.40 15.08
CA ALA A 61 14.25 -7.21 15.25
C ALA A 61 14.22 -6.27 14.03
N VAL A 62 14.15 -6.85 12.82
CA VAL A 62 13.98 -6.07 11.59
C VAL A 62 12.57 -5.46 11.54
N LEU A 63 11.51 -6.19 11.95
CA LEU A 63 10.13 -5.66 12.02
C LEU A 63 10.07 -4.42 12.91
N ASP A 64 10.68 -4.49 14.09
CA ASP A 64 10.67 -3.41 15.06
C ASP A 64 11.49 -2.19 14.60
N LEU A 65 12.64 -2.41 13.96
CA LEU A 65 13.41 -1.33 13.34
C LEU A 65 12.63 -0.65 12.20
N PHE A 66 11.90 -1.42 11.38
CA PHE A 66 11.04 -0.87 10.33
C PHE A 66 9.83 -0.13 10.89
N ARG A 67 9.21 -0.62 11.98
CA ARG A 67 8.14 0.09 12.71
C ARG A 67 8.63 1.45 13.23
N LEU A 68 9.87 1.53 13.71
CA LEU A 68 10.50 2.79 14.13
C LEU A 68 10.85 3.70 12.94
N ARG A 69 11.19 3.13 11.79
CA ARG A 69 11.52 3.86 10.54
C ARG A 69 10.30 4.25 9.69
N ARG A 70 9.09 3.80 10.04
CA ARG A 70 7.82 4.08 9.33
C ARG A 70 7.53 5.56 9.04
N ARG A 71 8.24 6.51 9.68
CA ARG A 71 8.09 7.93 9.37
C ARG A 71 8.66 8.36 8.01
N ASP A 72 9.63 7.65 7.45
CA ASP A 72 10.36 8.12 6.25
C ASP A 72 10.18 7.26 4.98
N GLY A 73 9.54 6.08 5.07
CA GLY A 73 9.49 5.08 3.99
C GLY A 73 8.10 4.61 3.55
N LEU A 74 7.04 5.22 4.08
CA LEU A 74 5.65 4.90 3.77
C LEU A 74 5.01 6.10 3.06
N TYR A 75 4.70 5.95 1.77
CA TYR A 75 3.96 6.97 1.04
C TYR A 75 2.48 6.87 1.43
N ARG A 76 1.92 7.96 1.93
CA ARG A 76 0.48 8.12 2.08
C ARG A 76 -0.03 8.75 0.80
N ILE A 77 -0.74 7.97 0.01
CA ILE A 77 -1.27 8.38 -1.29
C ILE A 77 -2.77 8.62 -1.11
N PRO A 78 -3.26 9.86 -1.26
CA PRO A 78 -4.69 10.14 -1.26
C PRO A 78 -5.43 9.29 -2.30
N TRP A 79 -6.67 8.89 -2.02
CA TRP A 79 -7.49 8.05 -2.90
C TRP A 79 -7.50 8.56 -4.35
N ASP A 80 -7.61 9.88 -4.56
CA ASP A 80 -7.69 10.52 -5.87
C ASP A 80 -6.35 10.55 -6.64
N LYS A 81 -5.26 10.11 -6.02
CA LYS A 81 -3.91 10.09 -6.63
C LYS A 81 -3.45 8.70 -7.06
N LEU A 82 -4.26 7.67 -6.83
CA LEU A 82 -3.97 6.30 -7.25
C LEU A 82 -5.06 5.78 -8.19
N ASP A 83 -4.70 5.47 -9.43
CA ASP A 83 -5.57 4.75 -10.35
C ASP A 83 -5.53 3.25 -10.02
N ILE A 84 -6.69 2.71 -9.64
CA ILE A 84 -6.91 1.30 -9.31
C ILE A 84 -7.87 0.62 -10.30
N SER A 85 -8.13 1.24 -11.46
CA SER A 85 -9.05 0.70 -12.48
C SER A 85 -8.58 -0.66 -13.02
N ASP A 86 -7.26 -0.88 -13.03
CA ASP A 86 -6.64 -2.20 -13.16
C ASP A 86 -6.05 -2.62 -11.80
N PRO A 87 -6.75 -3.48 -11.03
CA PRO A 87 -6.30 -3.91 -9.70
C PRO A 87 -4.96 -4.67 -9.72
N ALA A 88 -4.57 -5.24 -10.85
CA ALA A 88 -3.29 -5.94 -10.98
C ALA A 88 -2.11 -4.96 -11.15
N ARG A 89 -2.39 -3.72 -11.57
CA ARG A 89 -1.38 -2.70 -11.87
C ARG A 89 -1.80 -1.31 -11.39
N PRO A 90 -1.90 -1.06 -10.07
CA PRO A 90 -2.19 0.27 -9.55
C PRO A 90 -1.15 1.30 -10.00
N ARG A 91 -1.58 2.51 -10.38
CA ARG A 91 -0.71 3.56 -10.91
C ARG A 91 -0.89 4.87 -10.19
N LEU A 92 0.22 5.51 -9.84
CA LEU A 92 0.23 6.89 -9.38
C LEU A 92 -0.17 7.82 -10.52
N LEU A 93 -1.06 8.76 -10.21
CA LEU A 93 -1.52 9.81 -11.11
C LEU A 93 -0.64 11.06 -11.03
N CYS A 94 0.23 11.17 -10.01
CA CYS A 94 1.19 12.24 -9.87
C CYS A 94 2.47 11.98 -10.69
N PRO A 95 3.10 13.02 -11.26
CA PRO A 95 4.36 12.91 -12.01
C PRO A 95 5.59 12.61 -11.14
#